data_AF-F0R1H0-F1
#
_entry.id   AF-F0R1H0-F1
#
_cell.length_a   1.000
_cell.length_b   1.000
_cell.length_c   1.000
_cell.angle_alpha   90.00
_cell.angle_beta   90.00
_cell.angle_gamma   90.00
#
_symmetry.space_group_name_H-M   'P 1'
#
loop_
_entity.id
_entity.type
_entity.pdbx_description
1 polymer ?
#
loop_
_entity_poly.entity_id
_entity_poly.type
_entity_poly.pdbx_seq_one_letter_code
_entity_poly.pdbx_strand_id
1 'polypeptide(L)' 'MNTNEEMLTDISAELDKEFGAPGTPERAKFDEEAYAFYTNCVLSDNARPGDEG' A
#
# COMPACT_ATOMS: atom_id res chain seq x y z
N MET A 1 -24.51 5.05 25.47
CA MET A 1 -23.72 5.59 24.35
C MET A 1 -22.64 4.56 24.06
N ASN A 2 -22.73 3.83 22.95
CA ASN A 2 -21.57 3.08 22.46
C ASN A 2 -20.70 4.11 21.75
N THR A 3 -19.66 4.57 22.44
CA THR A 3 -18.56 5.29 21.81
C THR A 3 -17.77 4.22 21.06
N ASN A 4 -18.22 3.91 19.84
CA ASN A 4 -17.29 3.39 18.85
C ASN A 4 -16.34 4.54 18.57
N GLU A 5 -15.30 4.63 19.41
CA GLU A 5 -14.07 5.35 19.10
C GLU A 5 -13.52 4.63 17.88
N GLU A 6 -14.02 5.00 16.69
CA GLU A 6 -13.30 4.74 15.45
C GLU A 6 -11.92 5.35 15.69
N MET A 7 -10.95 4.49 16.02
CA MET A 7 -9.57 4.88 16.19
C MET A 7 -9.13 5.41 14.82
N LEU A 8 -9.26 6.72 14.65
CA LEU A 8 -8.74 7.43 13.50
C LEU A 8 -7.23 7.42 13.63
N THR A 9 -6.63 6.36 13.08
CA THR A 9 -5.19 6.21 13.02
C THR A 9 -4.66 7.06 11.87
N ASP A 10 -3.69 7.94 12.17
CA ASP A 10 -2.98 8.68 11.14
C ASP A 10 -1.99 7.75 10.44
N ILE A 11 -2.46 7.14 9.35
CA ILE A 11 -1.67 6.22 8.53
C ILE A 11 -0.41 6.91 7.97
N SER A 12 -0.45 8.23 7.74
CA SER A 12 0.74 8.95 7.25
C SER A 12 1.84 8.95 8.31
N ALA A 13 1.47 9.19 9.57
CA ALA A 13 2.41 9.16 10.69
C ALA A 13 3.00 7.76 10.94
N GLU A 14 2.20 6.70 10.76
CA GLU A 14 2.69 5.33 10.86
C GLU A 14 3.67 4.98 9.73
N LEU A 15 3.33 5.35 8.49
CA LEU A 15 4.20 5.14 7.33
C LEU A 15 5.51 5.92 7.45
N ASP A 16 5.47 7.16 7.95
CA ASP A 16 6.67 7.97 8.14
C ASP A 16 7.58 7.39 9.24
N LYS A 17 6.98 6.79 10.28
CA LYS A 17 7.72 6.10 11.35
C LYS A 17 8.37 4.80 10.86
N GLU A 18 7.67 4.04 10.02
CA GLU A 18 8.11 2.71 9.58
C GLU A 18 9.04 2.75 8.37
N PHE A 19 8.75 3.62 7.39
CA PHE A 19 9.42 3.66 6.09
C PHE A 19 10.15 4.98 5.82
N GLY A 20 10.08 5.93 6.75
CA GLY A 20 10.67 7.25 6.59
C GLY A 20 9.74 8.25 5.89
N ALA A 21 10.09 9.52 6.06
CA ALA A 21 9.34 10.64 5.52
C ALA A 21 9.43 10.72 3.99
N PRO A 22 8.47 11.39 3.32
CA PRO A 22 8.54 11.62 1.88
C PRO A 22 9.85 12.30 1.47
N GLY A 23 10.54 11.71 0.49
CA GLY A 23 11.80 12.24 -0.04
C GLY A 23 13.07 11.69 0.62
N THR A 24 12.97 10.79 1.61
CA THR A 24 14.14 10.05 2.10
C THR A 24 14.46 8.84 1.20
N PRO A 25 15.73 8.36 1.18
CA PRO A 25 16.10 7.16 0.44
C PRO A 25 15.30 5.91 0.86
N GLU A 26 14.95 5.79 2.13
CA GLU A 26 14.15 4.69 2.68
C GLU A 26 12.74 4.69 2.09
N ARG A 27 12.10 5.86 2.03
CA ARG A 27 10.76 6.00 1.46
C ARG A 27 10.76 5.77 -0.04
N ALA A 28 11.80 6.23 -0.75
CA ALA A 28 11.95 5.99 -2.17
C ALA A 28 12.07 4.49 -2.51
N LYS A 29 12.82 3.73 -1.69
CA LYS A 29 12.93 2.28 -1.85
C LYS A 29 11.59 1.58 -1.58
N PHE A 30 10.89 1.98 -0.52
CA PHE A 30 9.54 1.48 -0.23
C PHE A 30 8.57 1.72 -1.40
N ASP A 31 8.56 2.94 -1.95
CA ASP A 31 7.70 3.30 -3.09
C ASP A 31 8.04 2.48 -4.35
N GLU A 32 9.32 2.21 -4.61
CA GLU A 32 9.78 1.35 -5.71
C GLU A 32 9.32 -0.11 -5.54
N GLU A 33 9.48 -0.68 -4.34
CA GLU A 33 9.05 -2.04 -4.02
C GLU A 33 7.52 -2.19 -4.10
N ALA A 34 6.78 -1.20 -3.59
CA ALA A 34 5.32 -1.16 -3.69
C ALA A 34 4.87 -1.08 -5.15
N TYR A 35 5.49 -0.20 -5.95
CA TYR A 35 5.18 -0.09 -7.37
C TYR A 35 5.43 -1.40 -8.11
N ALA A 36 6.56 -2.07 -7.84
CA ALA A 36 6.88 -3.38 -8.42
C ALA A 36 5.89 -4.47 -8.02
N PHE A 37 5.46 -4.48 -6.75
CA PHE A 37 4.46 -5.45 -6.26
C PHE A 37 3.10 -5.24 -6.95
N TYR A 38 2.60 -4.00 -6.97
CA TYR A 38 1.29 -3.69 -7.57
C TYR A 38 1.28 -3.86 -9.09
N THR A 39 2.37 -3.51 -9.79
CA THR A 39 2.46 -3.76 -11.23
C THR A 39 2.49 -5.25 -11.56
N ASN A 40 3.20 -6.06 -10.76
CA ASN A 40 3.17 -7.52 -10.92
C ASN A 40 1.82 -8.14 -10.59
N CYS A 41 1.10 -7.63 -9.59
CA CYS A 41 -0.28 -8.04 -9.28
C CYS A 41 -1.25 -7.66 -10.41
N VAL A 42 -1.19 -6.44 -10.92
CA VAL A 42 -2.02 -5.99 -12.06
C VAL A 42 -1.77 -6.86 -13.29
N LEU A 43 -0.51 -7.21 -13.58
CA LEU A 43 -0.19 -8.09 -14.70
C LEU A 43 -0.64 -9.54 -14.46
N SER A 44 -0.62 -10.03 -13.23
CA SER A 44 -1.02 -11.42 -12.89
C SER A 44 -2.54 -11.60 -12.83
N ASP A 45 -3.28 -10.61 -12.31
CA ASP A 45 -4.75 -10.65 -12.28
C ASP A 45 -5.35 -10.41 -13.68
N ASN A 46 -4.76 -9.51 -14.46
CA ASN A 46 -5.18 -9.26 -15.84
C ASN A 46 -4.73 -10.37 -16.82
N ALA A 47 -3.89 -11.32 -16.33
CA ALA A 47 -3.51 -12.54 -17.03
C ALA A 47 -4.36 -13.76 -16.65
N ARG A 48 -5.36 -13.64 -15.76
CA ARG A 48 -6.43 -14.65 -15.71
C ARG A 48 -7.25 -14.46 -16.99
N PRO A 49 -7.21 -15.40 -17.96
CA PRO A 49 -8.17 -15.35 -19.05
C PRO A 49 -9.56 -15.37 -18.42
N GLY A 50 -10.44 -14.52 -18.92
CA GLY A 50 -11.82 -14.43 -18.44
C GLY A 50 -12.40 -15.83 -18.28
N ASP A 51 -13.09 -16.02 -17.16
CA ASP A 51 -14.09 -17.08 -17.02
C ASP A 51 -15.10 -16.91 -18.16
N GLU A 52 -14.82 -17.55 -19.29
CA GLU A 52 -15.80 -17.97 -20.28
C GLU A 52 -15.92 -19.49 -20.12
N GLY A 53 -16.93 -19.95 -19.38
CA GLY A 53 -17.24 -21.38 -19.20
C GLY A 53 -18.11 -21.69 -17.99
#